data_AF-A0A352Q2A1-F1
#
_entry.id   AF-A0A352Q2A1-F1
#
_cell.length_a   1.000
_cell.length_b   1.000
_cell.length_c   1.000
_cell.angle_alpha   90.00
_cell.angle_beta   90.00
_cell.angle_gamma   90.00
#
_symmetry.space_group_name_H-M   'P 1'
#
loop_
_entity.id
_entity.type
_entity.pdbx_description
1 polymer ?
#
loop_
_entity_poly.entity_id
_entity_poly.type
_entity_poly.pdbx_seq_one_letter_code
_entity_poly.pdbx_strand_id
1 'polypeptide(L)'
;VYGLSAAIAINLDIHWLGKHTLFKAPLGRFMYWLGGIPVDRNNPVGVARSVADRMLAADSMALIVTPEGTRGRVARWKTGFLRIAAMAQAELVVTTIDFASRTIRLGTVFNPGEDHAADIARIQAEFARVSPRNPANYR
;
A
#
# COMPACT_ATOMS: atom_id res chain seq x y z
N VAL A 1 -12.73 -19.85 19.81
CA VAL A 1 -11.85 -19.05 20.70
C VAL A 1 -10.52 -18.74 20.01
N TYR A 2 -9.75 -19.73 19.53
CA TYR A 2 -8.46 -19.51 18.84
C TYR A 2 -8.47 -18.52 17.66
N GLY A 3 -9.52 -18.49 16.82
CA GLY A 3 -9.59 -17.55 15.68
C GLY A 3 -9.70 -16.08 16.10
N LEU A 4 -10.47 -15.78 17.15
CA LEU A 4 -10.56 -14.43 17.71
C LEU A 4 -9.26 -14.06 18.45
N SER A 5 -8.68 -15.02 19.17
CA SER A 5 -7.37 -14.87 19.81
C SER A 5 -6.27 -14.58 18.79
N ALA A 6 -6.25 -15.27 17.66
CA ALA A 6 -5.31 -15.04 16.58
C ALA A 6 -5.53 -13.66 15.94
N ALA A 7 -6.78 -13.28 15.65
CA ALA A 7 -7.08 -11.96 15.10
C ALA A 7 -6.65 -10.80 16.03
N ILE A 8 -6.87 -10.95 17.34
CA ILE A 8 -6.41 -9.98 18.34
C ILE A 8 -4.88 -10.02 18.49
N ALA A 9 -4.26 -11.20 18.49
CA ALA A 9 -2.81 -11.37 18.64
C ALA A 9 -2.03 -10.85 17.43
N ILE A 10 -2.62 -10.91 16.24
CA ILE A 10 -1.99 -10.40 15.01
C ILE A 10 -1.91 -8.87 15.04
N ASN A 11 -2.72 -8.17 15.86
CA ASN A 11 -2.74 -6.73 16.12
C ASN A 11 -2.17 -5.87 14.97
N LEU A 12 -2.62 -6.15 13.75
CA LEU A 12 -2.03 -5.58 12.56
C LEU A 12 -2.69 -4.23 12.37
N ASP A 13 -1.99 -3.17 12.76
CA ASP A 13 -2.47 -1.81 12.58
C ASP A 13 -2.30 -1.40 11.12
N ILE A 14 -3.39 -1.52 10.35
CA ILE A 14 -3.41 -1.29 8.91
C ILE A 14 -3.71 0.18 8.63
N HIS A 15 -2.79 0.84 7.91
CA HIS A 15 -2.95 2.21 7.44
C HIS A 15 -2.93 2.29 5.91
N TRP A 16 -3.52 3.33 5.35
CA TRP A 16 -3.53 3.56 3.90
C TRP A 16 -3.43 5.05 3.55
N LEU A 17 -2.82 5.34 2.40
CA LEU A 17 -2.63 6.72 1.95
C LEU A 17 -3.84 7.21 1.14
N GLY A 18 -4.47 8.29 1.58
CA GLY A 18 -5.67 8.85 0.96
C GLY A 18 -5.52 10.32 0.58
N LYS A 19 -6.16 10.75 -0.51
CA LYS A 19 -6.20 12.19 -0.88
C LYS A 19 -6.78 12.99 0.30
N HIS A 20 -6.10 14.06 0.72
CA HIS A 20 -6.54 14.90 1.84
C HIS A 20 -8.02 15.35 1.76
N THR A 21 -8.59 15.49 0.57
CA THR A 21 -10.00 15.86 0.38
C THR A 21 -10.99 14.80 0.90
N LEU A 22 -10.59 13.52 0.98
CA LEU A 22 -11.42 12.45 1.56
C LEU A 22 -11.57 12.61 3.08
N PHE A 23 -10.64 13.33 3.71
CA PHE A 23 -10.62 13.56 5.15
C PHE A 23 -11.42 14.79 5.58
N LYS A 24 -12.05 15.49 4.63
CA LYS A 24 -12.96 16.61 4.92
C LYS A 24 -14.35 16.08 5.31
N ALA A 25 -15.11 16.88 6.06
CA ALA A 25 -16.47 16.52 6.46
C ALA A 25 -17.37 16.26 5.22
N PRO A 26 -18.34 15.31 5.28
CA PRO A 26 -18.77 14.56 6.46
C PRO A 26 -18.05 13.22 6.68
N LEU A 27 -17.34 12.68 5.68
CA LEU A 27 -16.72 11.34 5.75
C LEU A 27 -15.37 11.32 6.48
N GLY A 28 -14.79 12.47 6.80
CA GLY A 28 -13.41 12.56 7.32
C GLY A 28 -13.13 11.71 8.55
N ARG A 29 -14.01 11.76 9.57
CA ARG A 29 -13.84 10.96 10.81
C ARG A 29 -13.83 9.46 10.52
N PHE A 30 -14.67 9.02 9.59
CA PHE A 30 -14.73 7.62 9.17
C PHE A 30 -13.46 7.19 8.43
N MET A 31 -12.90 8.06 7.57
CA MET A 31 -11.63 7.78 6.89
C MET A 31 -10.45 7.66 7.87
N TYR A 32 -10.37 8.51 8.89
CA TYR A 32 -9.36 8.39 9.95
C TYR A 32 -9.54 7.12 10.78
N TRP A 33 -10.77 6.76 11.11
CA TRP A 33 -11.08 5.53 11.86
C TRP A 33 -10.66 4.26 11.11
N LEU A 34 -10.75 4.27 9.77
CA LEU A 34 -10.26 3.17 8.92
C LEU A 34 -8.72 3.14 8.74
N GLY A 35 -7.94 3.93 9.48
CA GLY A 35 -6.48 3.99 9.33
C GLY A 35 -6.01 4.86 8.17
N GLY A 36 -6.85 5.77 7.68
CA GLY A 36 -6.49 6.67 6.59
C GLY A 36 -5.45 7.72 7.01
N ILE A 37 -4.39 7.85 6.23
CA ILE A 37 -3.38 8.90 6.34
C ILE A 37 -3.58 9.90 5.19
N PRO A 38 -3.91 11.17 5.49
CA PRO A 38 -4.09 12.20 4.48
C PRO A 38 -2.76 12.54 3.82
N VAL A 39 -2.70 12.46 2.49
CA VAL A 39 -1.53 12.87 1.72
C VAL A 39 -1.77 14.19 1.00
N ASP A 40 -0.85 15.12 1.20
CA ASP A 40 -0.73 16.31 0.36
C ASP A 40 0.19 15.99 -0.83
N ARG A 41 -0.38 16.09 -2.04
CA ARG A 41 0.34 15.79 -3.29
C ARG A 41 1.34 16.89 -3.65
N ASN A 42 1.28 18.04 -3.00
CA ASN A 42 2.21 19.15 -3.19
C ASN A 42 3.56 18.91 -2.50
N ASN A 43 3.62 18.01 -1.50
CA ASN A 43 4.85 17.67 -0.79
C ASN A 43 5.03 16.14 -0.62
N PRO A 44 5.32 15.41 -1.71
CA PRO A 44 5.44 13.95 -1.67
C PRO A 44 6.61 13.47 -0.80
N VAL A 45 7.69 14.25 -0.68
CA VAL A 45 8.85 13.89 0.15
C VAL A 45 8.54 14.00 1.64
N GLY A 46 7.88 15.09 2.05
CA GLY A 46 7.45 15.28 3.44
C GLY A 46 6.45 14.21 3.88
N VAL A 47 5.52 13.83 2.99
CA VAL A 47 4.59 12.72 3.25
C VAL A 47 5.34 11.40 3.44
N ALA A 48 6.27 11.07 2.55
CA ALA A 48 7.02 9.82 2.66
C ALA A 48 7.80 9.73 3.98
N ARG A 49 8.47 10.82 4.37
CA ARG A 49 9.20 10.90 5.64
C ARG A 49 8.26 10.75 6.84
N SER A 50 7.17 11.52 6.88
CA SER A 50 6.22 11.47 7.99
C SER A 50 5.60 10.08 8.18
N VAL A 51 5.32 9.37 7.09
CA VAL A 51 4.80 8.00 7.14
C VAL A 51 5.88 7.03 7.61
N ALA A 52 7.11 7.17 7.12
CA ALA A 52 8.23 6.34 7.55
C ALA A 52 8.55 6.51 9.03
N ASP A 53 8.60 7.75 9.53
CA ASP A 53 8.82 8.04 10.95
C ASP A 53 7.73 7.40 11.83
N ARG A 54 6.48 7.40 11.36
CA ARG A 54 5.36 6.76 12.05
C ARG A 54 5.48 5.23 12.06
N MET A 55 5.93 4.63 10.95
CA MET A 55 6.19 3.19 10.87
C MET A 55 7.33 2.77 11.80
N LEU A 56 8.41 3.56 11.87
CA LEU A 56 9.56 3.30 12.76
C LEU A 56 9.21 3.44 14.25
N ALA A 57 8.27 4.32 14.59
CA ALA A 57 7.84 4.56 15.96
C ALA A 57 6.74 3.58 16.46
N ALA A 58 6.15 2.79 15.56
CA ALA A 58 5.06 1.88 15.90
C ALA A 58 5.56 0.46 16.20
N ASP A 59 5.00 -0.19 17.22
CA ASP A 59 5.31 -1.59 17.55
C ASP A 59 4.87 -2.56 16.44
N SER A 60 3.74 -2.27 15.78
CA SER A 60 3.24 -2.97 14.61
C SER A 60 2.47 -2.01 13.70
N MET A 61 2.89 -1.86 12.45
CA MET A 61 2.18 -1.03 11.46
C MET A 61 2.35 -1.61 10.05
N ALA A 62 1.24 -1.83 9.37
CA ALA A 62 1.22 -2.22 7.96
C ALA A 62 0.65 -1.08 7.12
N LEU A 63 1.41 -0.61 6.12
CA LEU A 63 0.96 0.42 5.21
C LEU A 63 0.55 -0.18 3.86
N ILE A 64 -0.72 -0.04 3.51
CA ILE A 64 -1.23 -0.43 2.19
C ILE A 64 -1.09 0.75 1.23
N VAL A 65 -0.31 0.54 0.17
CA VAL A 65 -0.14 1.51 -0.91
C VAL A 65 -0.41 0.84 -2.25
N THR A 66 -1.23 1.49 -3.08
CA THR A 66 -1.38 1.09 -4.47
C THR A 66 -0.34 1.83 -5.32
N PRO A 67 0.52 1.13 -6.08
CA PRO A 67 1.61 1.76 -6.85
C PRO A 67 1.07 2.69 -7.96
N GLU A 68 -0.18 2.45 -8.39
CA GLU A 68 -0.90 3.25 -9.37
C GLU A 68 -1.34 4.63 -8.82
N GLY A 69 -1.70 4.70 -7.53
CA GLY A 69 -2.16 5.93 -6.87
C GLY A 69 -3.49 6.52 -7.37
N THR A 70 -4.16 5.87 -8.33
CA THR A 70 -5.48 6.21 -8.87
C THR A 70 -6.27 4.95 -9.21
N ARG A 71 -7.61 5.05 -9.28
CA ARG A 71 -8.50 3.96 -9.73
C ARG A 71 -8.58 3.82 -11.26
N GLY A 72 -7.84 4.65 -12.00
CA GLY A 72 -7.80 4.66 -13.46
C GLY A 72 -6.37 4.43 -13.94
N ARG A 73 -6.23 3.90 -15.17
CA ARG A 73 -4.96 3.52 -15.80
C ARG A 73 -3.92 4.62 -15.71
N VAL A 74 -2.73 4.28 -15.25
CA VAL A 74 -1.54 5.14 -15.36
C VAL A 74 -0.46 4.49 -16.22
N ALA A 75 0.22 5.30 -17.03
CA ALA A 75 1.35 4.86 -17.85
C ALA A 75 2.62 4.58 -17.02
N ARG A 76 2.70 5.14 -15.80
CA ARG A 76 3.88 4.99 -14.93
C ARG A 76 3.45 4.91 -13.47
N TRP A 77 3.94 3.90 -12.77
CA TRP A 77 3.75 3.74 -11.33
C TRP A 77 4.55 4.77 -10.55
N LYS A 78 3.99 5.20 -9.41
CA LYS A 78 4.67 6.15 -8.52
C LYS A 78 5.67 5.42 -7.66
N THR A 79 6.88 5.98 -7.51
CA THR A 79 7.97 5.40 -6.69
C THR A 79 7.86 5.74 -5.19
N GLY A 80 6.82 6.46 -4.76
CA GLY A 80 6.69 6.92 -3.38
C GLY A 80 6.68 5.78 -2.35
N PHE A 81 6.08 4.63 -2.70
CA PHE A 81 6.04 3.47 -1.80
C PHE A 81 7.44 2.85 -1.59
N LEU A 82 8.29 2.82 -2.63
CA LEU A 82 9.68 2.35 -2.51
C LEU A 82 10.47 3.25 -1.58
N ARG A 83 10.26 4.57 -1.68
CA ARG A 83 10.92 5.55 -0.79
C ARG A 83 10.47 5.40 0.66
N ILE A 84 9.17 5.19 0.89
CA ILE A 84 8.65 4.94 2.25
C ILE A 84 9.27 3.68 2.83
N ALA A 85 9.27 2.58 2.07
CA ALA A 85 9.84 1.32 2.54
C ALA A 85 11.34 1.43 2.84
N ALA A 86 12.11 2.09 1.98
CA ALA A 86 13.53 2.33 2.23
C ALA A 86 13.77 3.19 3.48
N MET A 87 13.00 4.26 3.67
CA MET A 87 13.11 5.15 4.84
C MET A 87 12.65 4.48 6.14
N ALA A 88 11.59 3.66 6.06
CA ALA A 88 11.03 2.95 7.20
C ALA A 88 11.76 1.64 7.51
N GLN A 89 12.77 1.27 6.69
CA GLN A 89 13.43 -0.03 6.72
C GLN A 89 12.43 -1.20 6.70
N ALA A 90 11.32 -1.01 5.98
CA ALA A 90 10.20 -1.93 5.96
C ALA A 90 10.29 -2.87 4.75
N GLU A 91 9.96 -4.13 4.98
CA GLU A 91 9.79 -5.10 3.90
C GLU A 91 8.50 -4.81 3.14
N LEU A 92 8.54 -4.97 1.82
CA LEU A 92 7.36 -4.81 0.99
C LEU A 92 6.76 -6.17 0.68
N VAL A 93 5.44 -6.28 0.86
CA VAL A 93 4.69 -7.51 0.54
C VAL A 93 3.79 -7.22 -0.64
N VAL A 94 4.08 -7.83 -1.80
CA VAL A 94 3.23 -7.67 -2.98
C VAL A 94 1.93 -8.42 -2.76
N THR A 95 0.82 -7.71 -2.56
CA THR A 95 -0.49 -8.33 -2.43
C THR A 95 -1.27 -8.17 -3.74
N THR A 96 -1.74 -9.29 -4.28
CA THR A 96 -2.54 -9.33 -5.51
C THR A 96 -3.95 -9.83 -5.23
N ILE A 97 -4.92 -9.36 -6.02
CA ILE A 97 -6.32 -9.80 -5.93
C ILE A 97 -6.66 -10.45 -7.26
N ASP A 98 -6.97 -11.74 -7.24
CA ASP A 98 -7.42 -12.47 -8.40
C ASP A 98 -8.96 -12.50 -8.41
N PHE A 99 -9.55 -11.79 -9.38
CA PHE A 99 -11.00 -11.67 -9.48
C PHE A 99 -11.66 -12.89 -10.09
N ALA A 100 -10.91 -13.73 -10.83
CA ALA A 100 -11.45 -14.98 -11.37
C ALA A 100 -11.71 -15.98 -10.24
N SER A 101 -10.74 -16.14 -9.33
CA SER A 101 -10.87 -17.04 -8.17
C SER A 101 -11.45 -16.37 -6.92
N ARG A 102 -11.62 -15.04 -6.92
CA ARG A 102 -12.03 -14.22 -5.76
C ARG A 102 -11.11 -14.41 -4.55
N THR A 103 -9.81 -14.56 -4.79
CA THR A 103 -8.81 -14.77 -3.75
C THR A 103 -7.86 -13.57 -3.62
N ILE A 104 -7.38 -13.34 -2.40
CA ILE A 104 -6.28 -12.42 -2.12
C ILE A 104 -5.04 -13.28 -1.95
N ARG A 105 -3.99 -12.97 -2.71
CA ARG A 105 -2.70 -13.64 -2.62
C ARG A 105 -1.68 -12.68 -2.05
N LEU A 106 -1.16 -13.03 -0.87
CA LEU A 106 0.06 -12.44 -0.34
C LEU A 106 1.22 -13.04 -1.11
N GLY A 107 1.87 -12.23 -1.93
CA GLY A 107 3.00 -12.60 -2.75
C GLY A 107 4.31 -12.50 -1.99
N THR A 108 5.39 -12.48 -2.75
CA THR A 108 6.76 -12.50 -2.24
C THR A 108 7.05 -11.24 -1.41
N VAL A 109 7.74 -11.43 -0.29
CA VAL A 109 8.36 -10.37 0.49
C VAL A 109 9.59 -9.88 -0.27
N PHE A 110 9.71 -8.56 -0.47
CA PHE A 110 10.85 -7.97 -1.14
C PHE A 110 11.40 -6.79 -0.36
N ASN A 111 12.72 -6.70 -0.33
CA ASN A 111 13.43 -5.53 0.15
C ASN A 111 13.76 -4.65 -1.05
N PRO A 112 13.33 -3.38 -1.06
CA PRO A 112 13.64 -2.47 -2.17
C PRO A 112 15.15 -2.25 -2.25
N GLY A 113 15.69 -2.36 -3.45
CA GLY A 113 17.09 -2.10 -3.75
C GLY A 113 17.35 -0.63 -4.10
N GLU A 114 18.56 -0.36 -4.59
CA GLU A 114 18.94 0.97 -5.08
C GLU A 114 18.32 1.29 -6.46
N ASP A 115 18.07 0.26 -7.28
CA ASP A 115 17.44 0.41 -8.59
C ASP A 115 15.91 0.27 -8.51
N HIS A 116 15.25 1.42 -8.33
CA HIS A 116 13.79 1.49 -8.32
C HIS A 116 13.12 1.02 -9.62
N ALA A 117 13.78 1.11 -10.77
CA ALA A 117 13.19 0.65 -12.03
C ALA A 117 13.16 -0.88 -12.08
N ALA A 118 14.24 -1.53 -11.66
CA ALA A 118 14.30 -2.98 -11.52
C ALA A 118 13.30 -3.50 -10.49
N ASP A 119 13.15 -2.81 -9.35
CA ASP A 119 12.16 -3.18 -8.33
C ASP A 119 10.73 -3.10 -8.87
N ILE A 120 10.38 -2.01 -9.58
CA ILE A 120 9.06 -1.88 -10.20
C ILE A 120 8.80 -3.01 -11.20
N ALA A 121 9.77 -3.34 -12.05
CA ALA A 121 9.63 -4.42 -13.03
C ALA A 121 9.38 -5.77 -12.36
N ARG A 122 10.10 -6.06 -11.26
CA ARG A 122 9.88 -7.27 -10.44
C ARG A 122 8.48 -7.31 -9.85
N ILE A 123 8.03 -6.20 -9.26
CA ILE A 123 6.67 -6.12 -8.67
C ILE A 123 5.62 -6.31 -9.76
N GLN A 124 5.78 -5.67 -10.92
CA GLN A 124 4.87 -5.80 -12.06
C GLN A 124 4.75 -7.25 -12.55
N ALA A 125 5.85 -8.01 -12.53
CA ALA A 125 5.84 -9.42 -12.93
C ALA A 125 4.94 -10.30 -12.04
N GLU A 126 4.80 -9.97 -10.74
CA GLU A 126 3.88 -10.69 -9.84
C GLU A 126 2.41 -10.47 -10.21
N PHE A 127 2.06 -9.29 -10.76
CA PHE A 127 0.70 -8.99 -11.22
C PHE A 127 0.35 -9.68 -12.55
N ALA A 128 1.32 -10.15 -13.33
CA ALA A 128 1.06 -10.88 -14.57
C ALA A 128 0.37 -12.23 -14.34
N ARG A 129 0.41 -12.74 -13.09
CA ARG A 129 -0.13 -14.06 -12.72
C ARG A 129 -1.58 -14.02 -12.22
N VAL A 130 -2.24 -12.86 -12.21
CA VAL A 130 -3.60 -12.69 -11.66
C VAL A 130 -4.57 -12.12 -12.68
N SER A 131 -5.85 -12.52 -12.59
CA SER A 131 -6.89 -11.97 -13.45
C SER A 131 -7.45 -10.67 -12.88
N PRO A 132 -7.26 -9.52 -13.55
CA PRO A 132 -7.82 -8.25 -13.10
C PRO A 132 -9.35 -8.24 -13.25
N ARG A 133 -10.05 -7.47 -12.41
CA ARG A 133 -11.51 -7.29 -12.51
C ARG A 133 -11.96 -6.73 -13.86
N ASN A 134 -11.14 -5.86 -14.45
CA ASN A 134 -11.38 -5.25 -15.75
C ASN A 134 -10.13 -5.39 -16.64
N PRO A 135 -10.06 -6.42 -17.49
CA PRO A 135 -8.91 -6.68 -18.36
C PRO A 135 -8.60 -5.53 -19.33
N ALA A 136 -9.60 -4.76 -19.76
CA ALA A 136 -9.40 -3.62 -20.66
C ALA A 136 -8.56 -2.49 -20.00
N ASN A 137 -8.44 -2.51 -18.67
CA ASN A 137 -7.68 -1.52 -17.91
C ASN A 137 -6.30 -2.01 -17.45
N TYR A 138 -5.85 -3.20 -17.85
CA TYR A 138 -4.59 -3.79 -17.40
C TYR A 138 -3.73 -4.18 -18.61
N ARG A 139 -2.64 -3.45 -18.86
CA ARG A 139 -1.48 -3.85 -19.67
C ARG A 139 -0.26 -3.14 -19.11
#